data_AF-A0A8T4EK43-F1
#
_entry.id   AF-A0A8T4EK43-F1
#
_cell.length_a   1.000
_cell.length_b   1.000
_cell.length_c   1.000
_cell.angle_alpha   90.00
_cell.angle_beta   90.00
_cell.angle_gamma   90.00
#
_symmetry.space_group_name_H-M   'P 1'
#
loop_
_entity.id
_entity.type
_entity.pdbx_description
1 polymer ?
#
loop_
_entity_poly.entity_id
_entity_poly.type
_entity_poly.pdbx_seq_one_letter_code
_entity_poly.pdbx_strand_id
1 'polypeptide(L)'
;MKKILSFLVLLFLVGCTNETVPLVGGDRDEHGCIPSAGYSWCEAKQKCIRIWEEPCETLQEKAAKFCEDENVDSVYICGERIHVVSSLLGGGSTYYLADGSQVSCPVVGPDYISEECKQIMAEECEEEQVC
;
A
#
# COMPACT_ATOMS: atom_id res chain seq x y z
N MET A 1 67.18 24.63 21.37
CA MET A 1 66.03 24.75 22.30
C MET A 1 64.82 25.42 21.63
N LYS A 2 64.30 24.90 20.50
CA LYS A 2 63.13 25.48 19.78
C LYS A 2 62.20 24.44 19.14
N LYS A 3 62.46 23.13 19.30
CA LYS A 3 61.66 22.04 18.68
C LYS A 3 60.69 21.33 19.63
N ILE A 4 60.67 21.68 20.91
CA ILE A 4 59.76 21.09 21.91
C ILE A 4 58.42 21.86 21.97
N LEU A 5 58.40 23.12 21.51
CA LEU A 5 57.21 23.98 21.53
C LEU A 5 56.18 23.63 20.44
N SER A 6 56.54 22.84 19.43
CA SER A 6 55.64 22.47 18.33
C SER A 6 54.86 21.18 18.57
N PHE A 7 55.25 20.35 19.55
CA PHE A 7 54.58 19.06 19.82
C PHE A 7 53.39 19.20 20.80
N LEU A 8 53.33 20.31 21.53
CA LEU A 8 52.31 20.60 22.55
C LEU A 8 51.02 21.22 21.96
N VAL A 9 51.00 21.55 20.66
CA VAL A 9 49.81 22.11 19.99
C VAL A 9 48.93 21.03 19.36
N LEU A 10 49.44 19.80 19.19
CA LEU A 10 48.65 18.67 18.66
C LEU A 10 47.75 17.98 19.70
N LEU A 11 47.83 18.35 20.98
CA LEU A 11 47.08 17.69 22.07
C LEU A 11 45.82 18.46 22.52
N PHE A 12 45.42 19.51 21.79
CA PHE A 12 44.29 20.38 22.17
C PHE A 12 43.06 20.26 21.25
N LEU A 13 43.03 19.26 20.35
CA LEU A 13 41.86 18.90 19.54
C LEU A 13 41.27 17.55 19.99
N VAL A 14 41.20 17.32 21.31
CA VAL A 14 40.36 16.23 21.83
C VAL A 14 38.92 16.71 21.68
N GLY A 15 38.30 16.22 20.61
CA GLY A 15 36.96 16.59 20.19
C GLY A 15 35.90 16.26 21.24
N CYS A 16 34.86 17.10 21.27
CA CYS A 16 33.60 16.76 21.91
C CYS A 16 32.96 15.59 21.15
N THR A 17 33.03 14.37 21.70
CA THR A 17 32.17 13.27 21.24
C THR A 17 30.76 13.56 21.77
N ASN A 18 29.86 13.96 20.88
CA ASN A 18 28.42 14.03 21.21
C ASN A 18 27.95 12.59 21.49
N GLU A 19 27.77 12.24 22.77
CA GLU A 19 26.92 11.11 23.13
C GLU A 19 25.49 11.47 22.72
N THR A 20 25.06 10.94 21.58
CA THR A 20 23.65 10.98 21.19
C THR A 20 22.90 10.09 22.17
N VAL A 21 22.34 10.68 23.23
CA VAL A 21 21.28 10.03 24.01
C VAL A 21 20.20 9.64 22.99
N PRO A 22 19.89 8.34 22.80
CA PRO A 22 18.88 7.94 21.84
C PRO A 22 17.56 8.56 22.29
N LEU A 23 17.11 9.59 21.59
CA LEU A 23 15.79 10.18 21.81
C LEU A 23 14.76 9.09 21.52
N VAL A 24 13.85 8.84 22.45
CA VAL A 24 12.72 7.95 22.22
C VAL A 24 11.91 8.48 21.03
N GLY A 25 11.70 7.63 20.02
CA GLY A 25 11.04 8.01 18.76
C GLY A 25 11.92 8.79 17.77
N GLY A 26 13.23 8.90 18.04
CA GLY A 26 14.21 9.46 17.11
C GLY A 26 14.80 8.43 16.14
N ASP A 27 14.51 7.15 16.33
CA ASP A 27 14.91 6.07 15.42
C ASP A 27 14.12 6.17 14.11
N ARG A 28 14.84 6.11 12.99
CA ARG A 28 14.26 6.08 11.65
C ARG A 28 14.93 5.01 10.80
N ASP A 29 14.13 4.27 10.04
CA ASP A 29 14.63 3.37 8.99
C ASP A 29 14.99 4.15 7.70
N GLU A 30 15.41 3.43 6.65
CA GLU A 30 15.78 4.01 5.35
C GLU A 30 14.65 4.79 4.68
N HIS A 31 13.41 4.49 5.02
CA HIS A 31 12.20 5.14 4.50
C HIS A 31 11.68 6.23 5.45
N GLY A 32 12.38 6.47 6.57
CA GLY A 32 12.00 7.46 7.56
C GLY A 32 10.90 7.00 8.52
N CYS A 33 10.49 5.73 8.48
CA CYS A 33 9.52 5.17 9.43
C CYS A 33 10.17 5.02 10.80
N ILE A 34 9.36 4.97 11.87
CA ILE A 34 9.82 4.85 13.26
C ILE A 34 9.49 3.44 13.77
N PRO A 35 10.40 2.45 13.66
CA PRO A 35 10.12 1.07 14.03
C PRO A 35 9.82 0.89 15.51
N SER A 36 10.44 1.68 16.40
CA SER A 36 10.14 1.63 17.83
C SER A 36 8.69 2.03 18.15
N ALA A 37 8.11 2.90 17.31
CA ALA A 37 6.71 3.28 17.35
C ALA A 37 5.85 2.35 16.48
N GLY A 38 6.36 1.20 16.03
CA GLY A 38 5.63 0.18 15.29
C GLY A 38 5.26 0.55 13.86
N TYR A 39 5.90 1.57 13.28
CA TYR A 39 5.75 1.90 11.88
C TYR A 39 6.71 1.07 11.03
N SER A 40 6.21 0.56 9.91
CA SER A 40 7.00 -0.13 8.89
C SER A 40 6.65 0.41 7.51
N TRP A 41 7.64 0.50 6.64
CA TRP A 41 7.42 0.92 5.27
C TRP A 41 6.54 -0.07 4.52
N CYS A 42 5.51 0.43 3.84
CA CYS A 42 4.66 -0.37 2.96
C CYS A 42 4.87 0.06 1.51
N GLU A 43 5.51 -0.81 0.72
CA GLU A 43 5.78 -0.54 -0.69
C GLU A 43 4.50 -0.34 -1.51
N ALA A 44 3.48 -1.18 -1.28
CA ALA A 44 2.20 -1.08 -1.99
C ALA A 44 1.47 0.25 -1.78
N LYS A 45 1.70 0.94 -0.65
CA LYS A 45 1.02 2.18 -0.27
C LYS A 45 1.95 3.39 -0.23
N GLN A 46 3.24 3.18 -0.48
CA GLN A 46 4.30 4.18 -0.42
C GLN A 46 4.24 5.05 0.85
N LYS A 47 3.96 4.43 2.00
CA LYS A 47 3.87 5.11 3.30
C LYS A 47 4.25 4.21 4.46
N CYS A 48 4.66 4.83 5.57
CA CYS A 48 4.84 4.15 6.84
C CYS A 48 3.48 3.81 7.45
N ILE A 49 3.23 2.53 7.72
CA ILE A 49 1.98 2.06 8.34
C ILE A 49 2.25 1.24 9.59
N ARG A 50 1.22 1.09 10.42
CA ARG A 50 1.18 0.08 11.47
C ARG A 50 0.30 -1.06 10.98
N ILE A 51 0.88 -2.25 10.81
CA ILE A 51 0.22 -3.39 10.15
C ILE A 51 -1.11 -3.79 10.82
N TRP A 52 -1.25 -3.53 12.13
CA TRP A 52 -2.48 -3.80 12.89
C TRP A 52 -3.56 -2.73 12.76
N GLU A 53 -3.24 -1.55 12.23
CA GLU A 53 -4.21 -0.50 11.90
C GLU A 53 -4.59 -0.57 10.42
N GLU A 54 -3.63 -0.89 9.55
CA GLU A 54 -3.80 -0.96 8.11
C GLU A 54 -2.93 -2.08 7.50
N PRO A 55 -3.48 -2.99 6.68
CA PRO A 55 -2.70 -4.04 6.03
C PRO A 55 -1.83 -3.46 4.90
N CYS A 56 -0.60 -3.98 4.75
CA CYS A 56 0.24 -3.72 3.59
C CYS A 56 0.05 -4.81 2.55
N GLU A 57 -0.97 -4.65 1.71
CA GLU A 57 -1.28 -5.60 0.65
C GLU A 57 -1.34 -4.88 -0.69
N THR A 58 -0.77 -5.52 -1.70
CA THR A 58 -0.88 -5.12 -3.11
C THR A 58 -2.30 -5.35 -3.62
N LEU A 59 -2.65 -4.67 -4.72
CA LEU A 59 -3.95 -4.89 -5.37
C LEU A 59 -4.08 -6.33 -5.87
N GLN A 60 -2.98 -6.91 -6.36
CA GLN A 60 -2.88 -8.31 -6.76
C GLN A 60 -3.18 -9.28 -5.62
N GLU A 61 -2.57 -9.09 -4.44
CA GLU A 61 -2.84 -9.95 -3.28
C GLU A 61 -4.29 -9.82 -2.80
N LYS A 62 -4.87 -8.62 -2.86
CA LYS A 62 -6.28 -8.42 -2.53
C LYS A 62 -7.21 -9.09 -3.53
N ALA A 63 -6.95 -8.93 -4.83
CA ALA A 63 -7.73 -9.54 -5.90
C ALA A 63 -7.68 -11.08 -5.81
N ALA A 64 -6.51 -11.65 -5.54
CA ALA A 64 -6.32 -13.09 -5.43
C ALA A 64 -7.17 -13.73 -4.31
N LYS A 65 -7.48 -13.00 -3.24
CA LYS A 65 -8.37 -13.51 -2.17
C LYS A 65 -9.79 -13.79 -2.67
N PHE A 66 -10.30 -12.98 -3.59
CA PHE A 66 -11.63 -13.20 -4.18
C PHE A 66 -11.70 -14.47 -5.02
N CYS A 67 -10.57 -14.98 -5.53
CA CYS A 67 -10.54 -16.24 -6.28
C CYS A 67 -10.94 -17.45 -5.42
N GLU A 68 -10.84 -17.34 -4.10
CA GLU A 68 -11.19 -18.41 -3.16
C GLU A 68 -12.64 -18.28 -2.63
N ASP A 69 -13.35 -17.20 -2.99
CA ASP A 69 -14.71 -16.94 -2.52
C ASP A 69 -15.74 -17.81 -3.27
N GLU A 70 -16.82 -18.15 -2.57
CA GLU A 70 -17.94 -18.84 -3.18
C GLU A 70 -18.61 -17.97 -4.25
N ASN A 71 -19.08 -18.60 -5.32
CA ASN A 71 -19.85 -17.94 -6.38
C ASN A 71 -19.06 -16.91 -7.20
N VAL A 72 -17.73 -17.03 -7.22
CA VAL A 72 -16.83 -16.28 -8.11
C VAL A 72 -16.46 -17.14 -9.32
N ASP A 73 -16.54 -16.55 -10.51
CA ASP A 73 -16.15 -17.20 -11.78
C ASP A 73 -14.76 -16.73 -12.21
N SER A 74 -14.54 -15.42 -12.22
CA SER A 74 -13.24 -14.80 -12.54
C SER A 74 -13.07 -13.46 -11.81
N VAL A 75 -11.81 -13.06 -11.62
CA VAL A 75 -11.38 -11.83 -10.97
C VAL A 75 -10.34 -11.15 -11.84
N TYR A 76 -10.61 -9.89 -12.18
CA TYR A 76 -9.73 -9.05 -12.97
C TYR A 76 -9.29 -7.83 -12.16
N ILE A 77 -8.13 -7.31 -12.50
CA ILE A 77 -7.67 -6.00 -12.07
C ILE A 77 -7.77 -5.06 -13.26
N CYS A 78 -8.29 -3.88 -13.01
CA CYS A 78 -8.39 -2.83 -13.98
C CYS A 78 -7.99 -1.51 -13.31
N GLY A 79 -6.83 -0.96 -13.64
CA GLY A 79 -6.29 0.21 -12.93
C GLY A 79 -6.20 -0.03 -11.42
N GLU A 80 -6.94 0.76 -10.63
CA GLU A 80 -7.02 0.62 -9.17
C GLU A 80 -8.32 -0.06 -8.67
N ARG A 81 -9.11 -0.66 -9.58
CA ARG A 81 -10.33 -1.40 -9.23
C ARG A 81 -10.16 -2.91 -9.43
N ILE A 82 -10.85 -3.68 -8.59
CA ILE A 82 -10.98 -5.13 -8.71
C ILE A 82 -12.36 -5.42 -9.30
N HIS A 83 -12.41 -6.19 -10.38
CA HIS A 83 -13.63 -6.62 -11.05
C HIS A 83 -13.84 -8.12 -10.80
N VAL A 84 -14.84 -8.45 -9.99
CA VAL A 84 -15.20 -9.84 -9.64
C VAL A 84 -16.45 -10.23 -10.42
N VAL A 85 -16.35 -11.26 -11.25
CA VAL A 85 -17.47 -11.83 -12.01
C VAL A 85 -18.08 -12.97 -11.20
N SER A 86 -19.39 -12.95 -11.03
CA SER A 86 -20.10 -14.00 -10.30
C SER A 86 -20.38 -15.22 -11.18
N SER A 87 -20.24 -16.42 -10.62
CA SER A 87 -20.65 -17.67 -11.27
C SER A 87 -22.15 -17.94 -11.17
N LEU A 88 -22.90 -17.15 -10.37
CA LEU A 88 -24.35 -17.27 -10.26
C LEU A 88 -25.03 -16.65 -11.48
N LEU A 89 -26.02 -17.38 -12.01
CA LEU A 89 -26.87 -16.87 -13.09
C LEU A 89 -27.60 -15.60 -12.64
N GLY A 90 -27.32 -14.48 -13.32
CA GLY A 90 -27.87 -13.17 -13.00
C GLY A 90 -27.09 -12.38 -11.94
N GLY A 91 -26.07 -12.97 -11.32
CA GLY A 91 -25.24 -12.30 -10.31
C GLY A 91 -24.43 -11.13 -10.87
N GLY A 92 -24.02 -11.22 -12.14
CA GLY A 92 -23.29 -10.16 -12.83
C GLY A 92 -21.91 -9.94 -12.24
N SER A 93 -21.52 -8.68 -12.12
CA SER A 93 -20.17 -8.28 -11.68
C SER A 93 -20.23 -7.43 -10.43
N THR A 94 -19.23 -7.54 -9.56
CA THR A 94 -19.01 -6.62 -8.45
C THR A 94 -17.65 -5.95 -8.63
N TYR A 95 -17.64 -4.63 -8.54
CA TYR A 95 -16.44 -3.81 -8.66
C TYR A 95 -16.07 -3.25 -7.28
N TYR A 96 -14.82 -3.44 -6.87
CA TYR A 96 -14.26 -2.86 -5.66
C TYR A 96 -13.33 -1.71 -6.03
N LEU A 97 -13.63 -0.50 -5.55
CA LEU A 97 -12.93 0.73 -5.92
C LEU A 97 -11.81 1.07 -4.92
N ALA A 98 -10.88 1.92 -5.34
CA ALA A 98 -9.71 2.32 -4.55
C ALA A 98 -10.06 3.02 -3.22
N ASP A 99 -11.22 3.68 -3.16
CA ASP A 99 -11.74 4.34 -1.96
C ASP A 99 -12.37 3.36 -0.94
N GLY A 100 -12.43 2.08 -1.28
CA GLY A 100 -13.03 1.02 -0.47
C GLY A 100 -14.52 0.83 -0.68
N SER A 101 -15.16 1.57 -1.59
CA SER A 101 -16.54 1.34 -1.98
C SER A 101 -16.68 0.13 -2.92
N GLN A 102 -17.89 -0.44 -2.98
CA GLN A 102 -18.22 -1.55 -3.87
C GLN A 102 -19.48 -1.25 -4.67
N VAL A 103 -19.48 -1.61 -5.95
CA VAL A 103 -20.62 -1.45 -6.85
C VAL A 103 -20.98 -2.81 -7.43
N SER A 104 -22.20 -3.29 -7.15
CA SER A 104 -22.70 -4.55 -7.68
C SER A 104 -23.61 -4.30 -8.89
N CYS A 105 -23.26 -4.92 -10.01
CA CYS A 105 -23.86 -4.74 -11.32
C CYS A 105 -24.46 -6.07 -11.80
N PRO A 106 -25.73 -6.36 -11.47
CA PRO A 106 -26.39 -7.59 -11.89
C PRO A 106 -26.63 -7.61 -13.41
N VAL A 107 -26.80 -8.81 -13.98
CA VAL A 107 -27.13 -8.95 -15.41
C VAL A 107 -28.61 -8.63 -15.62
N VAL A 108 -28.89 -7.37 -15.91
CA VAL A 108 -30.24 -6.86 -16.20
C VAL A 108 -30.25 -6.08 -17.51
N GLY A 109 -31.45 -5.81 -18.04
CA GLY A 109 -31.59 -4.98 -19.23
C GLY A 109 -31.00 -3.57 -19.01
N PRO A 110 -30.58 -2.88 -20.10
CA PRO A 110 -29.91 -1.57 -20.02
C PRO A 110 -30.78 -0.45 -19.39
N ASP A 111 -32.10 -0.62 -19.40
CA ASP A 111 -33.05 0.30 -18.75
C ASP A 111 -33.11 0.12 -17.22
N TYR A 112 -32.60 -1.01 -16.71
CA TYR A 112 -32.67 -1.41 -15.30
C TYR A 112 -31.31 -1.42 -14.59
N ILE A 113 -30.22 -1.21 -15.33
CA ILE A 113 -28.87 -1.12 -14.76
C ILE A 113 -28.64 0.28 -14.17
N SER A 114 -27.95 0.36 -13.03
CA SER A 114 -27.67 1.64 -12.36
C SER A 114 -26.73 2.53 -13.19
N GLU A 115 -26.83 3.85 -13.02
CA GLU A 115 -25.94 4.80 -13.70
C GLU A 115 -24.47 4.58 -13.30
N GLU A 116 -24.22 4.17 -12.05
CA GLU A 116 -22.87 3.82 -11.56
C GLU A 116 -22.28 2.65 -12.36
N CYS A 117 -23.05 1.60 -12.58
CA CYS A 117 -22.63 0.47 -13.41
C CYS A 117 -22.38 0.88 -14.86
N LYS A 118 -23.24 1.75 -15.43
CA LYS A 118 -23.03 2.28 -16.79
C LYS A 118 -21.71 3.04 -16.90
N GLN A 119 -21.38 3.85 -15.90
CA GLN A 119 -20.13 4.62 -15.86
C GLN A 119 -18.91 3.70 -15.74
N ILE A 120 -18.93 2.76 -14.80
CA ILE A 120 -17.85 1.80 -14.55
C ILE A 120 -17.59 0.90 -15.77
N MET A 121 -18.65 0.49 -16.47
CA MET A 121 -18.53 -0.32 -17.69
C MET A 121 -18.08 0.49 -18.91
N ALA A 122 -18.29 1.81 -18.90
CA ALA A 122 -17.83 2.72 -19.96
C ALA A 122 -16.38 3.18 -19.78
N GLU A 123 -15.81 3.01 -18.59
CA GLU A 123 -14.42 3.32 -18.31
C GLU A 123 -13.51 2.25 -18.94
N GLU A 124 -12.77 2.65 -19.98
CA GLU A 124 -11.80 1.80 -20.65
C GLU A 124 -10.55 1.60 -19.80
N CYS A 125 -10.14 0.34 -19.64
CA CYS A 125 -8.89 -0.04 -19.02
C CYS A 125 -8.42 -1.39 -19.57
N GLU A 126 -7.15 -1.69 -19.34
CA GLU A 126 -6.59 -3.01 -19.61
C GLU A 126 -6.93 -3.95 -18.46
N GLU A 127 -7.79 -4.94 -18.72
CA GLU A 127 -8.13 -5.97 -17.73
C GLU A 127 -7.00 -7.01 -17.64
N GLU A 128 -6.38 -7.09 -16.47
CA GLU A 128 -5.42 -8.14 -16.11
C GLU A 128 -6.16 -9.23 -15.33
N GLN A 129 -6.26 -10.43 -15.90
CA GLN A 129 -6.90 -11.56 -15.22
C GLN A 129 -6.02 -12.09 -14.09
N VAL A 130 -6.59 -12.21 -12.90
CA VAL A 130 -5.95 -12.80 -11.71
C VAL A 130 -6.32 -14.27 -11.60
N CYS A 131 -7.61 -14.55 -11.77
CA CYS A 131 -8.26 -15.84 -11.98
C CYS A 131 -9.52 -15.56 -12.82
#